data_AF-A0AAJ1AJY6-F1
#
_entry.id   AF-A0AAJ1AJY6-F1
#
_cell.length_a   1.000
_cell.length_b   1.000
_cell.length_c   1.000
_cell.angle_alpha   90.00
_cell.angle_beta   90.00
_cell.angle_gamma   90.00
#
_symmetry.space_group_name_H-M   'P 1'
#
loop_
_entity.id
_entity.type
_entity.pdbx_description
1 polymer ?
#
loop_
_entity_poly.entity_id
_entity_poly.type
_entity_poly.pdbx_seq_one_letter_code
_entity_poly.pdbx_strand_id
1 'polypeptide(L)'
;MTEIVIDRETGLLAESGSPEAFAHAIAWLLKHPNEAQEMGKRGLERVQNCFSAERMGAETVSLYEDVLSQPGRHEGAGARREAICR
;
A
#
# COMPACT_ATOMS: atom_id res chain seq x y z
N MET A 1 -10.21 -1.41 4.20
CA MET A 1 -9.18 -0.42 4.61
C MET A 1 -8.32 -0.88 5.80
N THR A 2 -8.50 -2.11 6.30
CA THR A 2 -7.75 -2.68 7.44
C THR A 2 -6.24 -2.80 7.18
N GLU A 3 -5.82 -2.82 5.91
CA GLU A 3 -4.39 -2.82 5.54
C GLU A 3 -3.70 -1.47 5.81
N ILE A 4 -4.45 -0.36 5.68
CA ILE A 4 -3.93 1.00 5.83
C ILE A 4 -4.09 1.47 7.28
N VAL A 5 -5.25 1.26 7.87
CA VAL A 5 -5.59 1.72 9.23
C VAL A 5 -5.44 0.59 10.23
N ILE A 6 -4.64 0.81 11.28
CA ILE A 6 -4.54 -0.05 12.45
C ILE A 6 -5.53 0.46 13.50
N ASP A 7 -6.51 -0.37 13.86
CA ASP A 7 -7.57 0.00 14.80
C ASP A 7 -6.99 0.43 16.16
N ARG A 8 -7.53 1.52 16.72
CA ARG A 8 -7.11 2.19 17.96
C ARG A 8 -5.69 2.74 17.98
N GLU A 9 -4.92 2.54 16.92
CA GLU A 9 -3.55 3.06 16.80
C GLU A 9 -3.46 4.22 15.80
N THR A 10 -3.89 4.03 14.56
CA THR A 10 -3.80 5.07 13.51
C THR A 10 -5.18 5.57 13.08
N GLY A 11 -6.24 5.11 13.76
CA GLY A 11 -7.63 5.45 13.49
C GLY A 11 -8.57 4.44 14.15
N LEU A 12 -9.85 4.53 13.82
CA LEU A 12 -10.87 3.56 14.25
C LEU A 12 -11.46 2.87 13.04
N LEU A 13 -11.67 1.57 13.14
CA LEU A 13 -12.42 0.81 12.16
C LEU A 13 -13.89 0.73 12.54
N ALA A 14 -14.75 0.96 11.57
CA ALA A 14 -16.20 0.76 11.69
C ALA A 14 -16.65 -0.40 10.81
N GLU A 15 -17.68 -1.11 11.26
CA GLU A 15 -18.27 -2.20 10.48
C GLU A 15 -18.88 -1.67 9.18
N SER A 16 -18.57 -2.35 8.08
CA SER A 16 -19.10 -1.97 6.77
C SER A 16 -20.61 -2.16 6.73
N GLY A 17 -21.34 -1.14 6.26
CA GLY A 17 -22.79 -1.20 6.16
C GLY A 17 -23.55 -0.90 7.46
N SER A 18 -22.85 -0.56 8.55
CA SER A 18 -23.48 -0.05 9.78
C SER A 18 -23.23 1.45 9.98
N PRO A 19 -24.23 2.30 9.70
CA PRO A 19 -24.18 3.73 10.04
C PRO A 19 -23.95 3.97 11.54
N GLU A 20 -24.48 3.10 12.41
CA GLU A 20 -24.35 3.19 13.86
C GLU A 20 -22.90 3.00 14.30
N ALA A 21 -22.18 2.03 13.71
CA ALA A 21 -20.77 1.81 13.99
C ALA A 21 -19.92 3.04 13.59
N PHE A 22 -20.23 3.66 12.45
CA PHE A 22 -19.59 4.91 12.02
C PHE A 22 -19.89 6.07 12.98
N ALA A 23 -21.16 6.26 13.35
CA ALA A 23 -21.56 7.31 14.29
C ALA A 23 -20.88 7.15 15.65
N HIS A 24 -20.77 5.92 16.16
CA HIS A 24 -20.05 5.63 17.39
C HIS A 24 -18.56 5.94 17.29
N ALA A 25 -17.89 5.59 16.20
CA ALA A 25 -16.48 5.90 15.99
C ALA A 25 -16.23 7.42 15.97
N ILE A 26 -17.06 8.18 15.25
CA ILE A 26 -16.98 9.65 15.21
C ILE A 26 -17.23 10.24 16.60
N ALA A 27 -18.29 9.81 17.28
CA ALA A 27 -18.61 10.28 18.62
C ALA A 27 -17.50 9.97 19.63
N TRP A 28 -16.82 8.83 19.48
CA TRP A 28 -15.67 8.47 20.31
C TRP A 28 -14.50 9.44 20.10
N LEU A 29 -14.13 9.73 18.86
CA LEU A 29 -13.04 10.66 18.55
C LEU A 29 -13.30 12.07 19.11
N LEU A 30 -14.54 12.54 19.00
CA LEU A 30 -14.94 13.85 19.55
C LEU A 30 -14.88 13.89 21.08
N LYS A 31 -15.10 12.77 21.76
CA LYS A 31 -15.01 12.65 23.22
C LYS A 31 -13.57 12.46 23.72
N HIS A 32 -12.65 12.05 22.86
CA HIS A 32 -11.26 11.70 23.20
C HIS A 32 -10.29 12.47 22.28
N PRO A 33 -10.22 13.81 22.39
CA PRO A 33 -9.48 14.64 21.42
C PRO A 33 -7.97 14.40 21.45
N ASN A 34 -7.39 14.08 22.62
CA ASN A 34 -5.97 13.80 22.75
C ASN A 34 -5.61 12.50 22.05
N GLU A 35 -6.37 11.42 22.31
CA GLU A 35 -6.19 10.15 21.64
C GLU A 35 -6.42 10.27 20.13
N ALA A 36 -7.42 11.05 19.71
CA ALA A 36 -7.69 11.31 18.30
C ALA A 36 -6.51 12.03 17.62
N GLN A 37 -5.90 13.03 18.28
CA GLN A 37 -4.73 13.74 17.77
C GLN A 37 -3.52 12.80 17.65
N GLU A 38 -3.27 11.98 18.66
CA GLU A 38 -2.17 11.00 18.65
C GLU A 38 -2.37 9.94 17.57
N MET A 39 -3.61 9.45 17.37
CA MET A 39 -3.94 8.56 16.25
C MET A 39 -3.66 9.23 14.90
N GLY A 40 -4.05 10.51 14.75
CA GLY A 40 -3.79 11.29 13.54
C GLY A 40 -2.30 11.43 13.24
N LYS A 41 -1.47 11.72 14.26
CA LYS A 41 -0.02 11.80 14.13
C LYS A 41 0.58 10.47 13.68
N ARG A 42 0.23 9.36 14.35
CA ARG A 42 0.72 8.02 13.96
C ARG A 42 0.24 7.62 12.57
N GLY A 43 -0.99 7.99 12.20
CA GLY A 43 -1.53 7.79 10.85
C GLY A 43 -0.72 8.53 9.78
N LEU A 44 -0.37 9.79 10.03
CA LEU A 44 0.48 10.57 9.13
C LEU A 44 1.87 9.94 8.97
N GLU A 45 2.53 9.60 10.08
CA GLU A 45 3.83 8.93 10.07
C GLU A 45 3.78 7.62 9.27
N ARG A 46 2.72 6.82 9.44
CA ARG A 46 2.52 5.58 8.70
C ARG A 46 2.38 5.81 7.19
N VAL A 47 1.61 6.81 6.76
CA VAL A 47 1.46 7.14 5.33
C VAL A 47 2.80 7.54 4.73
N GLN A 48 3.54 8.43 5.40
CA GLN A 48 4.85 8.88 4.93
C GLN A 48 5.85 7.73 4.80
N ASN A 49 5.83 6.81 5.78
CA ASN A 49 6.76 5.71 5.83
C ASN A 49 6.39 4.54 4.90
N CYS A 50 5.11 4.22 4.73
CA CYS A 50 4.71 2.98 4.05
C CYS A 50 4.01 3.20 2.70
N PHE A 51 3.41 4.37 2.47
CA PHE A 51 2.48 4.58 1.37
C PHE A 51 2.74 5.89 0.60
N SER A 52 3.96 6.45 0.69
CA SER A 52 4.33 7.64 -0.07
C SER A 52 4.52 7.31 -1.55
N ALA A 53 4.04 8.20 -2.42
CA ALA A 53 4.11 8.01 -3.87
C ALA A 53 5.57 7.91 -4.35
N GLU A 54 6.47 8.66 -3.72
CA GLU A 54 7.91 8.65 -3.99
C GLU A 54 8.51 7.27 -3.72
N ARG A 55 8.20 6.68 -2.55
CA ARG A 55 8.68 5.36 -2.17
C ARG A 55 8.13 4.29 -3.10
N MET A 56 6.80 4.27 -3.29
CA MET A 56 6.13 3.28 -4.13
C MET A 56 6.62 3.34 -5.58
N GLY A 57 6.83 4.55 -6.11
CA GLY A 57 7.41 4.76 -7.44
C GLY A 57 8.83 4.22 -7.53
N ALA A 58 9.69 4.53 -6.56
CA ALA A 58 11.06 4.03 -6.53
C ALA A 58 11.14 2.50 -6.41
N GLU A 59 10.32 1.90 -5.54
CA GLU A 59 10.23 0.44 -5.39
C GLU A 59 9.72 -0.24 -6.68
N THR A 60 8.76 0.40 -7.36
CA THR A 60 8.25 -0.10 -8.66
C THR A 60 9.33 -0.06 -9.75
N VAL A 61 10.09 1.05 -9.83
CA VAL A 61 11.19 1.17 -10.79
C VAL A 61 12.30 0.15 -10.49
N SER A 62 12.70 0.02 -9.23
CA SER A 62 13.70 -0.97 -8.80
C SER A 62 13.29 -2.38 -9.21
N LEU A 63 12.02 -2.74 -9.03
CA LEU A 63 11.51 -4.04 -9.45
C LEU A 63 11.62 -4.24 -10.97
N TYR A 64 11.34 -3.22 -11.78
CA TYR A 64 11.51 -3.32 -13.23
C TYR A 64 12.97 -3.47 -13.63
N GLU A 65 13.88 -2.73 -12.99
CA GLU A 65 15.32 -2.86 -13.20
C GLU A 65 15.83 -4.26 -12.80
N ASP A 66 15.34 -4.82 -11.69
CA ASP A 66 15.67 -6.17 -11.22
C ASP A 66 15.20 -7.26 -12.20
N VAL A 67 14.03 -7.10 -12.82
CA VAL A 67 13.51 -8.04 -13.81
C VAL A 67 14.30 -7.95 -15.13
N LEU A 68 14.64 -6.73 -15.57
CA LEU A 68 15.40 -6.51 -16.81
C LEU A 68 16.88 -6.93 -16.70
N SER A 69 17.43 -6.91 -15.49
CA SER A 69 18.81 -7.31 -15.22
C SER A 69 19.01 -8.82 -15.08
N GLN A 70 17.91 -9.59 -14.95
CA GLN A 70 17.97 -11.04 -14.93
C GLN A 70 18.12 -11.62 -16.35
N PRO A 71 19.09 -12.51 -16.59
CA PRO A 71 19.18 -13.22 -17.87
C PRO A 71 17.88 -13.99 -18.09
N GLY A 72 17.25 -13.77 -19.25
CA GLY A 72 15.92 -14.27 -19.58
C GLY A 72 15.78 -15.75 -19.25
N ARG A 73 15.02 -16.07 -18.20
CA ARG A 73 14.59 -17.43 -17.88
C ARG A 73 13.46 -17.81 -18.82
N HIS A 74 13.76 -17.90 -20.11
CA HIS A 74 12.91 -18.57 -21.07
C HIS A 74 13.21 -20.07 -21.00
N GLU A 75 12.57 -20.77 -20.06
CA GLU A 75 12.35 -22.20 -20.24
C GLU A 75 11.25 -22.39 -21.30
N GLY A 76 11.70 -22.57 -22.54
CA GLY A 76 11.00 -23.36 -23.57
C GLY A 76 9.79 -22.75 -24.28
N ALA A 77 10.02 -22.08 -25.42
CA ALA A 77 9.18 -22.25 -26.61
C ALA A 77 9.92 -21.78 -27.88
N GLY A 78 10.42 -22.76 -28.67
CA GLY A 78 10.49 -22.63 -30.12
C GLY A 78 11.73 -21.97 -30.72
N ALA A 79 12.72 -22.79 -31.04
CA ALA A 79 13.71 -22.49 -32.06
C ALA A 79 13.02 -22.06 -33.38
N ARG A 80 13.31 -20.84 -33.84
CA ARG A 80 13.40 -20.49 -35.26
C ARG A 80 14.17 -19.18 -35.43
N ARG A 81 15.49 -19.28 -35.51
CA ARG A 81 16.33 -18.30 -36.21
C ARG A 81 16.66 -18.90 -37.56
N GLU A 82 15.77 -18.72 -38.54
CA GLU A 82 16.18 -18.84 -39.93
C GLU A 82 17.10 -17.65 -40.22
N ALA A 83 18.37 -17.96 -40.40
CA ALA A 83 19.33 -17.09 -41.04
C ALA A 83 18.92 -16.93 -42.50
N ILE A 84 18.27 -15.82 -42.83
CA ILE A 84 18.23 -15.29 -44.20
C ILE A 84 18.52 -13.79 -44.14
N CYS A 85 19.81 -13.46 -44.19
CA CYS A 85 20.26 -12.20 -44.76
C CYS A 85 21.63 -12.41 -45.41
N ARG A 86 21.55 -12.72 -46.72
CA ARG A 86 22.60 -12.80 -47.76
C ARG A 86 23.72 -13.82 -47.59
#